data_AF-A0A9D1CKD1-F1
#
_entry.id   AF-A0A9D1CKD1-F1
#
_cell.length_a   1.000
_cell.length_b   1.000
_cell.length_c   1.000
_cell.angle_alpha   90.00
_cell.angle_beta   90.00
_cell.angle_gamma   90.00
#
_symmetry.space_group_name_H-M   'P 1'
#
loop_
_entity.id
_entity.type
_entity.pdbx_description
1 polymer ?
#
loop_
_entity_poly.entity_id
_entity_poly.type
_entity_poly.pdbx_seq_one_letter_code
_entity_poly.pdbx_strand_id
1 'polypeptide(L)'
;MHEDPYRVLGVSPDASDDEIKSAYRRLAKKYHPDVNQGSASSEAMMRKINEAYAEIMKMRKEGGRASGSRYGGQSSYGGSGGQSGYGPSGYGQQQYAPEMQAAVNYLHFGRYQEALNVLARIQNRTAQWYYLSALANRGLGNSVAALSDARRAVQMDPNNFEYQALLEEMQGGGRAYQDFGGGFGGMPPCAIRNGNPCLYLCLANLLCNCLCNAGFCGGNRYYRFY
;
A
#
# COMPACT_ATOMS: atom_id res chain seq x y z
N MET A 1 -33.14 25.30 14.92
CA MET A 1 -32.57 25.34 16.29
C MET A 1 -31.36 24.45 16.24
N HIS A 2 -30.15 25.02 16.32
CA HIS A 2 -28.93 24.22 16.25
C HIS A 2 -28.77 23.49 17.59
N GLU A 3 -28.84 22.15 17.59
CA GLU A 3 -28.58 21.36 18.81
C GLU A 3 -27.10 21.53 19.14
N ASP A 4 -26.79 21.94 20.37
CA ASP A 4 -25.41 22.11 20.82
C ASP A 4 -24.66 20.77 20.68
N PRO A 5 -23.61 20.68 19.84
CA PRO A 5 -22.97 19.41 19.52
C PRO A 5 -22.29 18.78 20.75
N TYR A 6 -21.89 19.58 21.73
CA TYR A 6 -21.33 19.09 23.00
C TYR A 6 -22.40 18.37 23.84
N ARG A 7 -23.66 18.84 23.79
CA ARG A 7 -24.79 18.19 24.47
C ARG A 7 -25.18 16.88 23.80
N VAL A 8 -25.04 16.77 22.48
CA VAL A 8 -25.30 15.53 21.72
C VAL A 8 -24.30 14.43 22.11
N LEU A 9 -23.02 14.78 22.29
CA LEU A 9 -21.99 13.85 22.75
C LEU A 9 -21.98 13.64 24.27
N GLY A 10 -22.69 14.47 25.03
CA GLY A 10 -22.75 14.42 26.49
C GLY A 10 -21.43 14.81 27.16
N VAL A 11 -20.72 15.76 26.57
CA VAL A 11 -19.41 16.25 27.03
C VAL A 11 -19.46 17.75 27.31
N SER A 12 -18.56 18.24 28.15
CA SER A 12 -18.42 19.68 28.41
C SER A 12 -17.90 20.41 27.16
N PRO A 13 -18.28 21.68 26.89
CA PRO A 13 -17.65 22.52 25.88
C PRO A 13 -16.12 22.64 26.05
N ASP A 14 -15.65 22.57 27.29
CA ASP A 14 -14.23 22.64 27.68
C ASP A 14 -13.51 21.28 27.67
N ALA A 15 -14.19 20.19 27.29
CA ALA A 15 -13.62 18.84 27.31
C ALA A 15 -12.37 18.73 26.42
N SER A 16 -11.41 17.89 26.80
CA SER A 16 -10.22 17.63 25.97
C SER A 16 -10.57 16.85 24.69
N ASP A 17 -9.73 16.92 23.65
CA ASP A 17 -9.95 16.15 22.40
C ASP A 17 -10.07 14.64 22.66
N ASP A 18 -9.34 14.14 23.65
CA ASP A 18 -9.36 12.72 24.02
C ASP A 18 -10.65 12.31 24.71
N GLU A 19 -11.20 13.18 25.56
CA GLU A 19 -12.53 12.99 26.17
C GLU A 19 -13.62 12.94 25.10
N ILE A 20 -13.57 13.86 24.11
CA ILE A 20 -14.53 13.92 23.01
C ILE A 20 -14.46 12.65 22.15
N LYS A 21 -13.25 12.19 21.82
CA LYS A 21 -13.04 10.92 21.10
C LYS A 21 -13.52 9.72 21.92
N SER A 22 -13.30 9.72 23.23
CA SER A 22 -13.74 8.62 24.11
C SER A 22 -15.26 8.53 24.19
N ALA A 23 -15.94 9.68 24.30
CA ALA A 23 -17.38 9.78 24.32
C ALA A 23 -17.98 9.32 22.98
N TYR A 24 -17.39 9.75 21.87
CA TYR A 24 -17.75 9.28 20.53
C TYR A 24 -17.64 7.75 20.42
N ARG A 25 -16.50 7.16 20.79
CA ARG A 25 -16.30 5.69 20.73
C ARG A 25 -17.34 4.93 21.57
N ARG A 26 -17.67 5.44 22.76
CA ARG A 26 -18.67 4.84 23.66
C ARG A 26 -20.07 4.87 23.04
N LEU A 27 -20.46 6.00 22.46
CA LEU A 27 -21.77 6.17 21.81
C LEU A 27 -21.86 5.37 20.50
N ALA A 28 -20.79 5.38 19.70
CA ALA A 28 -20.68 4.59 18.47
C ALA A 28 -20.84 3.09 18.74
N LYS A 29 -20.19 2.56 19.79
CA LYS A 29 -20.35 1.16 20.21
C LYS A 29 -21.78 0.86 20.66
N LYS A 30 -22.45 1.82 21.31
CA LYS A 30 -23.83 1.66 21.81
C LYS A 30 -24.86 1.66 20.68
N TYR A 31 -24.66 2.44 19.62
CA TYR A 31 -25.61 2.60 18.51
C TYR A 31 -25.13 1.96 17.20
N HIS A 32 -24.09 1.12 17.25
CA HIS A 32 -23.55 0.47 16.05
C HIS A 32 -24.62 -0.42 15.39
N PRO A 33 -24.75 -0.42 14.05
CA PRO A 33 -25.75 -1.21 13.33
C PRO A 33 -25.60 -2.72 13.57
N ASP A 34 -24.36 -3.19 13.80
CA ASP A 34 -24.05 -4.59 14.12
C ASP A 34 -24.63 -5.03 15.48
N VAL A 35 -24.69 -4.12 16.46
CA VAL A 35 -25.18 -4.42 17.81
C VAL A 35 -26.70 -4.22 17.92
N ASN A 36 -27.27 -3.31 17.11
CA ASN A 36 -28.69 -2.93 17.17
C ASN A 36 -29.48 -3.30 15.92
N GLN A 37 -29.07 -4.35 15.20
CA GLN A 37 -29.77 -4.98 14.06
C GLN A 37 -30.53 -3.99 13.15
N GLY A 38 -29.91 -2.84 12.85
CA GLY A 38 -30.49 -1.83 11.94
C GLY A 38 -31.78 -1.17 12.41
N SER A 39 -32.08 -1.06 13.72
CA SER A 39 -33.23 -0.25 14.17
C SER A 39 -33.09 1.21 13.69
N ALA A 40 -34.13 1.75 13.05
CA ALA A 40 -34.14 3.11 12.47
C ALA A 40 -33.77 4.20 13.49
N SER A 41 -34.10 3.98 14.76
CA SER A 41 -33.73 4.86 15.88
C SER A 41 -32.22 4.88 16.15
N SER A 42 -31.52 3.75 15.97
CA SER A 42 -30.06 3.66 16.17
C SER A 42 -29.30 4.33 15.04
N GLU A 43 -29.77 4.19 13.81
CA GLU A 43 -29.20 4.88 12.65
C GLU A 43 -29.35 6.40 12.76
N ALA A 44 -30.55 6.88 13.13
CA ALA A 44 -30.80 8.30 13.35
C ALA A 44 -29.91 8.88 14.47
N MET A 45 -29.75 8.15 15.58
CA MET A 45 -28.85 8.55 16.67
C MET A 45 -27.39 8.55 16.24
N MET A 46 -26.94 7.53 15.50
CA MET A 46 -25.56 7.45 15.00
C MET A 46 -25.24 8.59 14.04
N ARG A 47 -26.19 8.95 13.17
CA ARG A 47 -26.05 10.11 12.27
C ARG A 47 -25.87 11.41 13.05
N LYS A 48 -26.69 11.65 14.08
CA LYS A 48 -26.57 12.82 14.96
C LYS A 48 -25.22 12.87 15.70
N ILE A 49 -24.75 11.73 16.20
CA ILE A 49 -23.46 11.62 16.90
C ILE A 49 -22.30 11.95 15.96
N ASN A 50 -22.34 11.45 14.72
CA ASN A 50 -21.31 11.73 13.71
C ASN A 50 -21.29 13.21 13.30
N GLU A 51 -22.48 13.81 13.11
CA GLU A 51 -22.63 15.23 12.77
C GLU A 51 -22.06 16.14 13.88
N ALA A 52 -22.44 15.88 15.12
CA ALA A 52 -21.94 16.64 16.28
C ALA A 52 -20.41 16.52 16.45
N TYR A 53 -19.84 15.32 16.26
CA TYR A 53 -18.40 15.12 16.33
C TYR A 53 -17.66 15.88 15.22
N ALA A 54 -18.15 15.80 13.99
CA ALA A 54 -17.55 16.50 12.85
C ALA A 54 -17.57 18.02 13.05
N GLU A 55 -18.67 18.56 13.56
CA GLU A 55 -18.81 19.97 13.85
C GLU A 55 -17.84 20.47 14.94
N ILE A 56 -17.71 19.74 16.05
CA ILE A 56 -16.75 20.07 17.11
C ILE A 56 -15.30 20.05 16.58
N MET A 57 -14.94 19.04 15.79
CA MET A 57 -13.60 18.93 15.22
C MET A 57 -13.33 20.09 14.24
N LYS A 58 -14.33 20.50 13.47
CA LYS A 58 -14.25 21.68 12.59
C LYS A 58 -14.07 22.97 13.40
N MET A 59 -14.87 23.19 14.43
CA MET A 59 -14.77 24.36 15.33
C MET A 59 -13.41 24.44 16.03
N ARG A 60 -12.83 23.32 16.45
CA ARG A 60 -11.49 23.27 17.06
C ARG A 60 -10.38 23.55 16.07
N LYS A 61 -10.52 23.05 14.83
CA LYS A 61 -9.57 23.29 13.74
C LYS A 61 -9.60 24.73 13.25
N GLU A 62 -10.77 25.36 13.19
CA GLU A 62 -10.95 26.75 12.74
C GLU A 62 -10.69 27.76 13.87
N GLY A 63 -10.96 27.40 15.13
CA GLY A 63 -10.82 28.26 16.31
C GLY A 63 -9.41 28.44 16.88
N GLY A 64 -8.36 28.03 16.17
CA GLY A 64 -6.97 28.37 16.51
C GLY A 64 -6.43 27.82 17.84
N ARG A 65 -7.13 26.92 18.53
CA ARG A 65 -6.55 26.15 19.64
C ARG A 65 -5.82 24.94 19.07
N ALA A 66 -4.64 25.21 18.53
CA ALA A 66 -3.59 24.23 18.32
C ALA A 66 -3.10 23.70 19.67
N SER A 67 -3.95 22.96 20.39
CA SER A 67 -3.48 22.07 21.44
C SER A 67 -2.96 20.82 20.75
N GLY A 68 -1.65 20.65 20.84
CA GLY A 68 -0.92 19.66 20.08
C GLY A 68 -1.41 18.25 20.32
N SER A 69 -1.76 17.57 19.24
CA SER A 69 -1.42 16.17 19.11
C SER A 69 -1.26 15.84 17.64
N ARG A 70 0.01 15.88 17.20
CA ARG A 70 0.46 15.06 16.08
C ARG A 70 0.22 13.60 16.51
N TYR A 71 -0.85 13.00 16.04
CA TYR A 71 -1.13 11.56 16.11
C TYR A 71 -1.83 11.24 14.79
N GLY A 72 -1.24 10.53 13.82
CA GLY A 72 -0.39 9.36 13.99
C GLY A 72 -1.25 8.19 14.46
N GLY A 73 -1.90 7.48 13.53
CA GLY A 73 -2.67 6.28 13.87
C GLY A 73 -4.02 6.16 13.17
N GLN A 74 -4.03 6.01 11.84
CA GLN A 74 -5.17 5.44 11.15
C GLN A 74 -5.09 3.91 11.29
N SER A 75 -5.58 3.38 12.40
CA SER A 75 -5.97 1.97 12.49
C SER A 75 -7.33 1.84 11.81
N SER A 76 -7.30 1.61 10.49
CA SER A 76 -8.48 1.24 9.71
C SER A 76 -8.77 -0.24 9.98
N TYR A 77 -9.77 -0.52 10.80
CA TYR A 77 -10.30 -1.87 10.94
C TYR A 77 -11.34 -2.08 9.84
N GLY A 78 -10.97 -2.86 8.82
CA GLY A 78 -11.85 -3.23 7.73
C GLY A 78 -11.13 -4.01 6.64
N GLY A 79 -11.27 -5.34 6.67
CA GLY A 79 -11.21 -6.17 5.47
C GLY A 79 -9.85 -6.76 5.12
N SER A 80 -9.73 -8.05 5.40
CA SER A 80 -8.78 -8.95 4.74
C SER A 80 -8.88 -8.82 3.22
N GLY A 81 -7.73 -8.59 2.56
CA GLY A 81 -7.66 -8.40 1.11
C GLY A 81 -6.35 -7.75 0.72
N GLY A 82 -5.26 -8.52 0.80
CA GLY A 82 -3.95 -8.10 0.31
C GLY A 82 -3.97 -7.86 -1.19
N GLN A 83 -4.23 -6.60 -1.57
CA GLN A 83 -3.94 -6.08 -2.89
C GLN A 83 -3.08 -4.83 -2.67
N SER A 84 -1.76 -5.02 -2.61
CA SER A 84 -0.80 -3.92 -2.68
C SER A 84 -0.93 -3.25 -4.03
N GLY A 85 -1.85 -2.29 -4.11
CA GLY A 85 -1.89 -1.30 -5.18
C GLY A 85 -0.61 -0.49 -5.12
N TYR A 86 0.30 -0.81 -6.02
CA TYR A 86 1.51 -0.04 -6.30
C TYR A 86 1.09 1.26 -7.00
N GLY A 87 0.49 2.17 -6.23
CA GLY A 87 0.17 3.53 -6.62
C GLY A 87 1.04 4.48 -5.79
N PRO A 88 1.59 5.57 -6.35
CA PRO A 88 2.48 6.47 -5.61
C PRO A 88 1.75 7.20 -4.48
N SER A 89 1.66 6.57 -3.31
CA SER A 89 1.12 7.18 -2.11
C SER A 89 2.11 8.20 -1.54
N GLY A 90 1.75 9.47 -1.71
CA GLY A 90 2.12 10.54 -0.79
C GLY A 90 3.60 10.88 -0.72
N TYR A 91 4.07 11.70 -1.66
CA TYR A 91 5.29 12.48 -1.48
C TYR A 91 5.15 13.24 -0.15
N GLY A 92 5.94 12.87 0.86
CA GLY A 92 5.95 13.53 2.15
C GLY A 92 6.04 15.05 1.95
N GLN A 93 5.37 15.81 2.82
CA GLN A 93 5.36 17.27 2.89
C GLN A 93 6.76 17.83 3.22
N GLN A 94 7.75 17.52 2.38
CA GLN A 94 9.08 18.10 2.39
C GLN A 94 8.97 19.46 1.69
N GLN A 95 9.56 20.49 2.30
CA GLN A 95 9.63 21.81 1.69
C GLN A 95 10.66 21.75 0.55
N TYR A 96 10.18 21.71 -0.69
CA TYR A 96 11.00 21.78 -1.89
C TYR A 96 11.23 23.23 -2.30
N ALA A 97 12.37 23.48 -2.95
CA ALA A 97 12.58 24.76 -3.65
C ALA A 97 11.45 24.99 -4.67
N PRO A 98 11.06 26.26 -4.93
CA PRO A 98 9.93 26.58 -5.81
C PRO A 98 10.07 25.99 -7.23
N GLU A 99 11.29 25.86 -7.74
CA GLU A 99 11.56 25.24 -9.05
C GLU A 99 11.34 23.72 -9.02
N MET A 100 11.68 23.07 -7.91
CA MET A 100 11.48 21.63 -7.70
C MET A 100 10.01 21.29 -7.44
N GLN A 101 9.24 22.22 -6.87
CA GLN A 101 7.80 22.03 -6.66
C GLN A 101 7.05 21.78 -7.98
N ALA A 102 7.48 22.42 -9.07
CA ALA A 102 6.91 22.16 -10.40
C ALA A 102 7.19 20.72 -10.86
N ALA A 103 8.39 20.20 -10.62
CA ALA A 103 8.74 18.80 -10.92
C ALA A 103 7.88 17.82 -10.11
N VAL A 104 7.65 18.10 -8.82
CA VAL A 104 6.76 17.29 -7.96
C VAL A 104 5.34 17.24 -8.53
N ASN A 105 4.78 18.37 -8.96
CA ASN A 105 3.46 18.39 -9.61
C ASN A 105 3.44 17.49 -10.86
N TYR A 106 4.47 17.53 -11.72
CA TYR A 106 4.55 16.64 -12.87
C TYR A 106 4.63 15.16 -12.50
N LEU A 107 5.39 14.81 -11.44
CA LEU A 107 5.46 13.45 -10.92
C LEU A 107 4.11 12.94 -10.43
N HIS A 108 3.32 13.79 -9.75
CA HIS A 108 1.98 13.44 -9.31
C HIS A 108 1.04 13.08 -10.47
N PHE A 109 1.18 13.75 -11.61
CA PHE A 109 0.40 13.46 -12.82
C PHE A 109 1.00 12.36 -13.70
N GLY A 110 2.06 11.68 -13.25
CA GLY A 110 2.75 10.63 -14.03
C GLY A 110 3.54 11.16 -15.24
N ARG A 111 3.76 12.48 -15.32
CA ARG A 111 4.47 13.15 -16.41
C ARG A 111 5.98 13.18 -16.14
N TYR A 112 6.59 12.00 -16.08
CA TYR A 112 7.98 11.83 -15.64
C TYR A 112 9.01 12.51 -16.56
N GLN A 113 8.76 12.55 -17.87
CA GLN A 113 9.67 13.20 -18.82
C GLN A 113 9.77 14.71 -18.59
N GLU A 114 8.66 15.38 -18.30
CA GLU A 114 8.67 16.82 -18.05
C GLU A 114 9.22 17.14 -16.67
N ALA A 115 9.00 16.27 -15.68
CA ALA A 115 9.68 16.38 -14.40
C ALA A 115 11.21 16.40 -14.60
N LEU A 116 11.76 15.51 -15.43
CA LEU A 116 13.19 15.52 -15.75
C LEU A 116 13.62 16.78 -16.51
N ASN A 117 12.81 17.32 -17.42
CA ASN A 117 13.12 18.56 -18.13
C ASN A 117 13.21 19.76 -17.18
N VAL A 118 12.34 19.83 -16.17
CA VAL A 118 12.42 20.86 -15.12
C VAL A 118 13.67 20.66 -14.27
N LEU A 119 13.91 19.43 -13.82
CA LEU A 119 15.08 19.09 -13.01
C LEU A 119 16.41 19.34 -13.73
N ALA A 120 16.46 19.14 -15.05
CA ALA A 120 17.66 19.35 -15.88
C ALA A 120 18.12 20.82 -15.92
N ARG A 121 17.21 21.78 -15.68
CA ARG A 121 17.52 23.21 -15.63
C ARG A 121 18.17 23.63 -14.32
N ILE A 122 18.04 22.81 -13.27
CA ILE A 122 18.56 23.10 -11.94
C ILE A 122 20.02 22.67 -11.90
N GLN A 123 20.93 23.63 -11.70
CA GLN A 123 22.37 23.36 -11.63
C GLN A 123 22.79 22.77 -10.27
N ASN A 124 22.14 23.22 -9.20
CA ASN A 124 22.43 22.76 -7.83
C ASN A 124 21.71 21.46 -7.52
N ARG A 125 22.43 20.34 -7.61
CA ARG A 125 21.91 19.00 -7.32
C ARG A 125 21.99 18.68 -5.83
N THR A 126 20.95 19.05 -5.09
CA THR A 126 20.76 18.70 -3.68
C THR A 126 20.26 17.26 -3.53
N ALA A 127 20.23 16.71 -2.31
CA ALA A 127 19.67 15.37 -2.06
C ALA A 127 18.23 15.22 -2.55
N GLN A 128 17.42 16.26 -2.37
CA GLN A 128 16.06 16.36 -2.89
C GLN A 128 16.01 16.22 -4.42
N TRP A 129 16.95 16.86 -5.14
CA TRP A 129 17.02 16.74 -6.60
C TRP A 129 17.27 15.29 -7.02
N TYR A 130 18.21 14.60 -6.37
CA TYR A 130 18.48 13.20 -6.69
C TYR A 130 17.28 12.30 -6.37
N TYR A 131 16.59 12.54 -5.25
CA TYR A 131 15.36 11.84 -4.90
C TYR A 131 14.27 11.99 -5.98
N LEU A 132 13.97 13.22 -6.41
CA LEU A 132 12.98 13.48 -7.46
C LEU A 132 13.40 12.89 -8.81
N SER A 133 14.69 12.97 -9.15
CA SER A 133 15.22 12.35 -10.38
C SER A 133 15.11 10.83 -10.34
N ALA A 134 15.31 10.20 -9.18
CA ALA A 134 15.17 8.76 -9.02
C ALA A 134 13.73 8.31 -9.24
N LEU A 135 12.76 9.06 -8.72
CA LEU A 135 11.34 8.80 -8.92
C LEU A 135 10.92 8.97 -10.38
N ALA A 136 11.41 10.02 -11.04
CA ALA A 136 11.15 10.24 -12.45
C ALA A 136 11.74 9.12 -13.32
N ASN A 137 12.99 8.74 -13.08
CA ASN A 137 13.67 7.67 -13.80
C ASN A 137 13.00 6.30 -13.55
N ARG A 138 12.54 6.04 -12.32
CA ARG A 138 11.77 4.84 -12.00
C ARG A 138 10.45 4.78 -12.77
N GLY A 139 9.71 5.89 -12.83
CA GLY A 139 8.46 5.98 -13.59
C GLY A 139 8.64 5.76 -15.10
N LEU A 140 9.81 6.10 -15.64
CA LEU A 140 10.18 5.84 -17.03
C LEU A 140 10.72 4.42 -17.29
N GLY A 141 10.95 3.62 -16.25
CA GLY A 141 11.55 2.29 -16.36
C GLY A 141 13.09 2.28 -16.38
N ASN A 142 13.74 3.42 -16.18
CA ASN A 142 15.20 3.54 -16.07
C ASN A 142 15.69 3.14 -14.67
N SER A 143 15.53 1.87 -14.31
CA SER A 143 15.80 1.34 -12.96
C SER A 143 17.24 1.54 -12.49
N VAL A 144 18.22 1.46 -13.40
CA VAL A 144 19.64 1.64 -13.07
C VAL A 144 19.95 3.08 -12.68
N ALA A 145 19.48 4.04 -13.48
CA ALA A 145 19.65 5.47 -13.21
C ALA A 145 18.91 5.86 -11.92
N ALA A 146 17.69 5.35 -11.75
CA ALA A 146 16.91 5.56 -10.54
C ALA A 146 17.65 5.06 -9.29
N LEU A 147 18.23 3.85 -9.35
CA LEU A 147 18.99 3.27 -8.24
C LEU A 147 20.26 4.07 -7.92
N SER A 148 21.00 4.54 -8.91
CA SER A 148 22.17 5.39 -8.67
C SER A 148 21.78 6.72 -8.00
N ASP A 149 20.69 7.34 -8.45
CA ASP A 149 20.23 8.61 -7.92
C ASP A 149 19.74 8.47 -6.47
N ALA A 150 18.96 7.43 -6.15
CA ALA A 150 18.51 7.22 -4.77
C ALA A 150 19.65 6.89 -3.81
N ARG A 151 20.65 6.10 -4.24
CA ARG A 151 21.87 5.88 -3.43
C ARG A 151 22.56 7.20 -3.12
N ARG A 152 22.66 8.08 -4.11
CA ARG A 152 23.28 9.40 -3.94
C ARG A 152 22.47 10.30 -3.00
N ALA A 153 21.14 10.25 -3.06
CA ALA A 153 20.26 10.97 -2.14
C ALA A 153 20.47 10.52 -0.68
N VAL A 154 20.49 9.20 -0.42
CA VAL A 154 20.74 8.65 0.94
C VAL A 154 22.14 8.95 1.45
N GLN A 155 23.15 8.95 0.57
CA GLN A 155 24.52 9.31 0.95
C GLN A 155 24.63 10.77 1.42
N MET A 156 23.85 11.68 0.84
CA MET A 156 23.86 13.09 1.23
C MET A 156 23.03 13.33 2.49
N ASP A 157 21.84 12.75 2.56
CA ASP A 157 20.93 12.88 3.70
C ASP A 157 20.60 11.50 4.28
N PRO A 158 21.49 10.92 5.11
CA PRO A 158 21.27 9.60 5.70
C PRO A 158 20.14 9.59 6.74
N ASN A 159 19.80 10.75 7.32
CA ASN A 159 18.76 10.85 8.34
C ASN A 159 17.33 10.89 7.76
N ASN A 160 17.17 10.96 6.43
CA ASN A 160 15.87 11.07 5.81
C ASN A 160 15.30 9.69 5.52
N PHE A 161 14.28 9.30 6.29
CA PHE A 161 13.60 8.01 6.16
C PHE A 161 12.97 7.80 4.78
N GLU A 162 12.52 8.85 4.10
CA GLU A 162 11.90 8.75 2.77
C GLU A 162 12.91 8.26 1.71
N TYR A 163 14.16 8.72 1.80
CA TYR A 163 15.20 8.35 0.83
C TYR A 163 15.66 6.91 1.06
N GLN A 164 15.76 6.52 2.34
CA GLN A 164 16.08 5.15 2.73
C GLN A 164 14.98 4.19 2.25
N ALA A 165 13.71 4.54 2.47
CA ALA A 165 12.57 3.74 2.02
C ALA A 165 12.57 3.55 0.50
N LEU A 166 12.82 4.61 -0.29
CA LEU A 166 12.94 4.50 -1.74
C LEU A 166 14.09 3.58 -2.17
N LEU A 167 15.24 3.68 -1.49
CA LEU A 167 16.40 2.84 -1.79
C LEU A 167 16.10 1.37 -1.49
N GLU A 168 15.51 1.07 -0.33
CA GLU A 168 15.12 -0.28 0.07
C GLU A 168 14.07 -0.86 -0.88
N GLU A 169 13.08 -0.05 -1.28
CA GLU A 169 12.08 -0.43 -2.28
C GLU A 169 12.75 -0.85 -3.60
N MET A 170 13.70 -0.08 -4.10
CA MET A 170 14.40 -0.41 -5.35
C MET A 170 15.38 -1.58 -5.23
N GLN A 171 15.97 -1.80 -4.05
CA GLN A 171 16.81 -2.97 -3.79
C GLN A 171 15.96 -4.25 -3.61
N GLY A 172 14.78 -4.12 -3.00
CA GLY A 172 13.84 -5.21 -2.73
C GLY A 172 12.92 -5.57 -3.89
N GLY A 173 12.67 -4.65 -4.82
CA GLY A 173 11.76 -4.81 -5.96
C GLY A 173 12.15 -5.87 -6.99
N GLY A 174 13.41 -6.34 -6.98
CA GLY A 174 13.84 -7.49 -7.78
C GLY A 174 13.30 -8.84 -7.28
N ARG A 175 12.84 -8.92 -6.02
CA ARG A 175 12.28 -10.15 -5.44
C ARG A 175 10.76 -10.25 -5.62
N ALA A 176 10.05 -9.13 -5.67
CA ALA A 176 8.60 -9.12 -5.89
C ALA A 176 8.19 -9.71 -7.26
N TYR A 177 9.05 -9.59 -8.28
CA TYR A 177 8.82 -10.23 -9.59
C TYR A 177 8.99 -11.76 -9.58
N GLN A 178 9.69 -12.32 -8.58
CA GLN A 178 9.77 -13.78 -8.41
C GLN A 178 8.49 -14.33 -7.78
N ASP A 179 7.84 -13.59 -6.88
CA ASP A 179 6.59 -14.01 -6.24
C ASP A 179 5.35 -13.78 -7.11
N PHE A 180 5.32 -12.74 -7.95
CA PHE A 180 4.14 -12.43 -8.78
C PHE A 180 4.07 -13.20 -10.11
N GLY A 181 5.14 -13.90 -10.50
CA GLY A 181 5.17 -14.75 -11.70
C GLY A 181 4.50 -16.13 -11.52
N GLY A 182 4.11 -16.52 -10.31
CA GLY A 182 3.46 -17.80 -10.02
C GLY A 182 1.94 -17.83 -10.20
N GLY A 183 1.30 -16.70 -10.53
CA GLY A 183 -0.14 -16.50 -10.43
C GLY A 183 -0.99 -16.80 -11.67
N PHE A 184 -0.42 -17.24 -12.79
CA PHE A 184 -1.20 -17.67 -13.97
C PHE A 184 -0.62 -18.97 -14.54
N GLY A 185 -1.04 -20.11 -13.96
CA GLY A 185 -0.91 -21.43 -14.60
C GLY A 185 -0.09 -22.51 -13.88
N GLY A 186 0.40 -22.30 -12.65
CA GLY A 186 1.17 -23.30 -11.89
C GLY A 186 0.39 -23.87 -10.69
N MET A 187 0.23 -25.19 -10.64
CA MET A 187 -0.48 -25.95 -9.58
C MET A 187 -0.03 -25.57 -8.14
N PRO A 188 -0.94 -25.67 -7.14
CA PRO A 188 -0.60 -25.42 -5.75
C PRO A 188 0.44 -26.43 -5.25
N PRO A 189 1.34 -26.03 -4.32
CA PRO A 189 2.34 -26.94 -3.79
C PRO A 189 1.67 -27.90 -2.80
N CYS A 190 1.22 -29.05 -3.29
CA CYS A 190 0.98 -30.19 -2.43
C CYS A 190 2.35 -30.70 -1.94
N ALA A 191 2.63 -30.37 -0.68
CA ALA A 191 3.56 -31.01 0.24
C ALA A 191 4.38 -32.21 -0.32
N ILE A 192 5.52 -31.97 -0.96
CA ILE A 192 6.59 -32.97 -1.04
C ILE A 192 7.95 -32.31 -0.83
N ARG A 193 8.50 -32.61 0.34
CA ARG A 193 9.89 -32.53 0.74
C ARG A 193 10.82 -33.09 -0.36
N ASN A 194 11.76 -32.27 -0.84
CA ASN A 194 12.90 -32.64 -1.69
C ASN A 194 12.58 -33.34 -3.03
N GLY A 195 12.56 -32.56 -4.12
CA GLY A 195 12.63 -33.10 -5.48
C GLY A 195 12.04 -32.14 -6.50
N ASN A 196 12.90 -31.53 -7.34
CA ASN A 196 12.48 -30.62 -8.40
C ASN A 196 11.53 -31.37 -9.37
N PRO A 197 10.24 -30.98 -9.47
CA PRO A 197 9.25 -31.71 -10.26
C PRO A 197 9.57 -31.69 -11.76
N CYS A 198 10.27 -30.66 -12.24
CA CYS A 198 10.81 -30.60 -13.60
C CYS A 198 11.86 -31.69 -13.84
N LEU A 199 12.70 -32.01 -12.85
CA LEU A 199 13.73 -33.04 -12.96
C LEU A 199 13.09 -34.44 -12.93
N TYR A 200 11.99 -34.60 -12.19
CA TYR A 200 11.18 -35.83 -12.20
C TYR A 200 10.45 -36.04 -13.53
N LEU A 201 9.88 -34.99 -14.13
CA LEU A 201 9.26 -35.05 -15.46
C LEU A 201 10.29 -35.28 -16.57
N CYS A 202 11.46 -34.65 -16.49
CA CYS A 202 12.57 -34.91 -17.41
C CYS A 202 13.10 -36.35 -17.29
N LEU A 203 13.29 -36.87 -16.07
CA LEU A 203 13.72 -38.25 -15.86
C LEU A 203 12.63 -39.27 -16.24
N ALA A 204 11.35 -38.98 -15.97
CA ALA A 204 10.24 -39.84 -16.38
C ALA A 204 10.11 -39.91 -17.91
N ASN A 205 10.35 -38.81 -18.63
CA ASN A 205 10.33 -38.81 -20.09
C ASN A 205 11.55 -39.55 -20.69
N LEU A 206 12.69 -39.53 -20.00
CA LEU A 206 13.91 -40.25 -20.37
C LEU A 206 13.80 -41.77 -20.07
N LEU A 207 13.13 -42.14 -18.97
CA LEU A 207 12.82 -43.52 -18.59
C LEU A 207 11.69 -44.11 -19.44
N CYS A 208 10.65 -43.35 -19.77
CA CYS A 208 9.59 -43.78 -20.69
C CYS A 208 10.11 -43.96 -22.12
N ASN A 209 11.04 -43.13 -22.59
CA ASN A 209 11.69 -43.37 -23.88
C ASN A 209 12.65 -44.58 -23.86
N CYS A 210 13.31 -44.87 -22.74
CA CYS A 210 14.12 -46.09 -22.63
C CYS A 210 13.28 -47.37 -22.54
N LEU A 211 12.12 -47.32 -21.88
CA LEU A 211 11.27 -48.50 -21.64
C LEU A 211 10.24 -48.75 -22.76
N CYS A 212 9.82 -47.73 -23.51
CA CYS A 212 8.91 -47.90 -24.64
C CYS A 212 9.63 -48.13 -25.98
N ASN A 213 10.93 -47.83 -26.10
CA ASN A 213 11.69 -48.10 -27.32
C ASN A 213 12.50 -49.41 -27.27
N ALA A 214 12.44 -50.13 -26.15
CA ALA A 214 13.04 -51.45 -25.95
C ALA A 214 11.99 -52.52 -25.67
N GLY A 215 11.03 -52.69 -26.59
CA GLY A 215 10.46 -53.99 -27.01
C GLY A 215 10.07 -55.07 -25.99
N PHE A 216 9.76 -54.76 -24.73
CA PHE A 216 9.47 -55.79 -23.72
C PHE A 216 8.41 -55.35 -22.71
N CYS A 217 7.14 -55.40 -23.12
CA CYS A 217 6.05 -55.79 -22.22
C CYS A 217 4.96 -56.45 -23.07
N GLY A 218 5.26 -57.67 -23.48
CA GLY A 218 4.32 -58.54 -24.18
C GLY A 218 3.24 -59.08 -23.24
N GLY A 219 2.03 -59.16 -23.80
CA GLY A 219 1.07 -60.23 -23.57
C GLY A 219 0.11 -60.05 -22.41
N ASN A 220 -1.19 -59.90 -22.70
CA ASN A 220 -2.06 -61.07 -22.90
C ASN A 220 -3.47 -60.68 -23.36
N ARG A 221 -3.84 -61.23 -24.53
CA ARG A 221 -5.12 -61.89 -24.87
C ARG A 221 -6.48 -61.32 -24.41
N TYR A 222 -7.30 -61.05 -25.42
CA TYR A 222 -8.74 -61.34 -25.59
C TYR A 222 -9.71 -61.04 -24.44
N TYR A 223 -10.70 -60.17 -24.70
CA TYR A 223 -12.13 -60.58 -24.72
C TYR A 223 -12.95 -59.66 -25.63
N ARG A 224 -13.80 -60.32 -26.41
CA ARG A 224 -14.78 -59.87 -27.40
C ARG A 224 -16.10 -59.58 -26.71
N PHE A 225 -16.74 -58.43 -26.94
CA PHE A 225 -18.19 -58.28 -26.71
C PHE A 225 -18.82 -57.34 -27.76
N TYR A 226 -19.77 -57.94 -28.48
CA TYR A 226 -20.91 -57.49 -29.29
C TYR A 226 -20.95 -56.07 -29.85
#